data_AF-A0A7C4IPW0-F1
#
_entry.id   AF-A0A7C4IPW0-F1
#
_cell.length_a   1.000
_cell.length_b   1.000
_cell.length_c   1.000
_cell.angle_alpha   90.00
_cell.angle_beta   90.00
_cell.angle_gamma   90.00
#
_symmetry.space_group_name_H-M   'P 1'
#
loop_
_entity.id
_entity.type
_entity.pdbx_description
1 polymer ?
#
loop_
_entity_poly.entity_id
_entity_poly.type
_entity_poly.pdbx_seq_one_letter_code
_entity_poly.pdbx_strand_id
1 'polypeptide(L)' 'MSSPRVVIIGGGLAGSAAAMKLAELEFDVSVVSLTPLKRSHSACAQGGINSVND' A
#
# COMPACT_ATOMS: atom_id res chain seq x y z
N MET A 1 25.39 -9.34 2.42
CA MET A 1 24.28 -8.97 3.32
C MET A 1 22.98 -9.24 2.57
N SER A 2 22.00 -9.92 3.18
CA SER A 2 20.67 -10.02 2.55
C SER A 2 20.01 -8.65 2.59
N SER A 3 19.41 -8.23 1.49
CA SER A 3 18.59 -7.02 1.46
C SER A 3 17.47 -7.15 2.51
N PRO A 4 17.19 -6.10 3.30
CA PRO A 4 16.09 -6.12 4.25
C PRO A 4 14.76 -6.35 3.52
N ARG A 5 13.99 -7.35 3.97
CA ARG A 5 12.65 -7.65 3.47
C ARG A 5 11.62 -6.88 4.29
N VAL A 6 10.61 -6.30 3.63
CA VAL A 6 9.54 -5.55 4.29
C VAL A 6 8.23 -6.31 4.17
N VAL A 7 7.51 -6.42 5.28
CA VAL A 7 6.16 -6.99 5.32
C VAL A 7 5.17 -5.91 5.71
N ILE A 8 4.13 -5.74 4.91
CA ILE A 8 3.03 -4.79 5.15
C ILE A 8 1.78 -5.60 5.52
N ILE A 9 1.18 -5.26 6.66
CA ILE A 9 -0.07 -5.86 7.11
C ILE A 9 -1.22 -4.91 6.80
N GLY A 10 -2.08 -5.30 5.86
CA GLY A 10 -3.22 -4.53 5.38
C GLY A 10 -2.99 -3.95 3.98
N GLY A 11 -3.79 -4.38 3.01
CA GLY A 11 -3.74 -3.92 1.61
C GLY A 11 -4.69 -2.78 1.27
N GLY A 12 -4.98 -1.88 2.22
CA GLY A 12 -5.77 -0.66 1.95
C GLY A 12 -5.01 0.38 1.14
N LEU A 13 -5.57 1.58 0.95
CA LEU A 13 -4.90 2.67 0.22
C LEU A 13 -3.49 2.96 0.75
N ALA A 14 -3.35 3.12 2.08
CA ALA A 14 -2.06 3.40 2.71
C ALA A 14 -1.04 2.25 2.53
N GLY A 15 -1.46 1.01 2.77
CA GLY A 15 -0.58 -0.16 2.63
C GLY A 15 -0.14 -0.39 1.19
N SER A 16 -1.05 -0.17 0.22
CA SER A 16 -0.72 -0.27 -1.20
C SER A 16 0.22 0.84 -1.66
N ALA A 17 0.02 2.08 -1.20
CA ALA A 17 0.90 3.21 -1.49
C ALA A 17 2.31 3.00 -0.91
N ALA A 18 2.40 2.52 0.33
CA ALA A 18 3.66 2.16 0.96
C ALA A 18 4.37 1.02 0.22
N ALA A 19 3.63 -0.02 -0.19
CA ALA A 19 4.17 -1.13 -0.95
C ALA A 19 4.79 -0.69 -2.28
N MET A 20 4.10 0.18 -3.02
CA MET A 20 4.62 0.76 -4.27
C MET A 20 5.89 1.55 -4.01
N LYS A 21 5.90 2.44 -3.01
CA LYS A 21 7.08 3.28 -2.73
C LYS A 21 8.30 2.47 -2.30
N LEU A 22 8.10 1.40 -1.54
CA LEU A 22 9.18 0.50 -1.13
C LEU A 22 9.67 -0.36 -2.31
N ALA A 23 8.78 -0.80 -3.19
CA ALA A 23 9.17 -1.51 -4.41
C ALA A 23 9.99 -0.62 -5.36
N GLU A 24 9.63 0.67 -5.49
CA GLU A 24 10.42 1.67 -6.24
C GLU A 24 11.84 1.87 -5.67
N LEU A 25 12.01 1.61 -4.37
CA LEU A 25 13.30 1.67 -3.67
C LEU A 25 14.02 0.32 -3.65
N GLU A 26 13.60 -0.63 -4.49
CA GLU A 26 14.19 -1.97 -4.66
C GLU A 26 14.14 -2.87 -3.41
N PHE A 27 13.22 -2.60 -2.48
CA PHE A 27 12.96 -3.52 -1.37
C PHE A 27 12.13 -4.74 -1.83
N ASP A 28 12.42 -5.91 -1.25
CA ASP A 28 11.54 -7.06 -1.36
C ASP A 28 10.34 -6.88 -0.40
N VAL A 29 9.15 -6.64 -0.97
CA VAL A 29 7.93 -6.29 -0.23
C VAL A 29 6.89 -7.39 -0.36
N SER A 30 6.38 -7.85 0.79
CA SER A 30 5.21 -8.73 0.86
C SER A 30 4.04 -8.02 1.52
N VAL A 31 2.87 -8.06 0.89
CA VAL A 31 1.63 -7.51 1.46
C VAL A 31 0.73 -8.65 1.92
N VAL A 32 0.38 -8.65 3.20
CA VAL A 32 -0.57 -9.59 3.79
C VAL A 32 -1.88 -8.87 4.01
N SER A 33 -2.99 -9.43 3.56
CA SER A 33 -4.32 -8.82 3.69
C SER A 33 -5.37 -9.86 4.02
N LEU A 34 -6.30 -9.51 4.91
CA LEU A 34 -7.43 -10.38 5.28
C LEU A 34 -8.39 -10.62 4.11
N THR A 35 -8.54 -9.62 3.24
CA THR A 35 -9.37 -9.66 2.04
C THR A 35 -8.55 -9.25 0.81
N PRO A 36 -8.97 -9.57 -0.42
CA PRO A 36 -8.33 -9.04 -1.62
C PRO A 36 -8.21 -7.52 -1.54
N LEU A 37 -7.07 -6.96 -1.92
CA LEU A 37 -6.73 -5.54 -1.66
C LEU A 37 -7.80 -4.55 -2.16
N LYS A 38 -8.39 -4.86 -3.33
CA LYS A 38 -9.47 -4.07 -3.96
C LYS A 38 -10.80 -4.08 -3.18
N ARG A 39 -10.94 -4.91 -2.15
CA ARG A 39 -12.09 -4.95 -1.22
C ARG A 39 -11.77 -4.35 0.15
N SER A 40 -10.72 -3.55 0.26
CA SER A 40 -10.48 -2.73 1.44
C SER A 40 -11.54 -1.63 1.58
N HIS A 41 -11.77 -1.16 2.81
CA HIS A 41 -12.74 -0.09 3.09
C HIS A 41 -12.44 1.21 2.33
N SER A 42 -11.19 1.40 1.91
CA SER A 42 -10.79 2.47 1.01
C SER A 42 -11.59 2.52 -0.29
N ALA A 43 -12.04 1.37 -0.82
CA ALA A 43 -12.87 1.31 -2.03
C ALA A 43 -14.26 1.94 -1.85
N CYS A 44 -14.70 2.15 -0.62
CA CYS A 44 -16.01 2.74 -0.31
C CYS A 44 -16.00 4.29 -0.31
N ALA A 45 -14.86 4.93 -0.59
CA ALA A 45 -14.78 6.39 -0.65
C ALA A 45 -15.61 6.93 -1.83
N GLN A 46 -16.55 7.83 -1.54
CA GLN A 46 -17.46 8.43 -2.54
C GLN A 46 -17.29 9.94 -2.72
N GLY A 47 -16.65 10.62 -1.75
CA GLY A 47 -16.45 12.06 -1.80
C GLY A 47 -15.38 12.46 -2.82
N GLY A 48 -14.14 12.07 -2.55
CA GLY A 48 -12.99 12.42 -3.39
C GLY A 48 -11.69 12.47 -2.57
N ILE A 49 -10.60 12.86 -3.22
CA ILE A 49 -9.31 13.11 -2.58
C ILE A 49 -9.05 14.61 -2.63
N ASN A 50 -8.83 15.23 -1.48
CA ASN A 50 -8.39 16.61 -1.41
C ASN A 50 -6.88 16.67 -1.63
N SER A 51 -6.42 17.52 -2.56
CA SER A 51 -5.00 17.73 -2.83
C SER A 51 -4.77 19.13 -3.36
N VAL A 52 -3.79 19.84 -2.80
CA VAL A 52 -3.14 20.98 -3.44
C VAL A 52 -1.72 20.53 -3.72
N ASN A 53 -1.43 20.23 -4.98
CA ASN A 53 -0.11 19.76 -5.39
C ASN A 53 0.69 20.94 -5.95
N ASP A 54 2.01 20.89 -5.80
CA ASP A 54 2.93 21.81 -6.48
C ASP A 54 2.86 21.66 -8.00
#